data_AF-A0A2V7K3M6-F1
#
_entry.id   AF-A0A2V7K3M6-F1
#
_cell.length_a   1.000
_cell.length_b   1.000
_cell.length_c   1.000
_cell.angle_alpha   90.00
_cell.angle_beta   90.00
_cell.angle_gamma   90.00
#
_symmetry.space_group_name_H-M   'P 1'
#
loop_
_entity.id
_entity.type
_entity.pdbx_description
1 polymer ?
#
loop_
_entity_poly.entity_id
_entity_poly.type
_entity_poly.pdbx_seq_one_letter_code
_entity_poly.pdbx_strand_id
1 'polypeptide(L)'
;MEGKWQAKAEDEIRHIIVRSDSSAQFGDQVARWRVVGDSLWLTLGDGVWQVYGMKLEGDKLTLSGGDLEKPVTLRRVGPATARADSLAIPPPPPPTERAWD
;
A
#
# COMPACT_ATOMS: atom_id res chain seq x y z
N MET A 1 9.28 1.01 -3.07
CA MET A 1 8.11 0.09 -3.11
C MET A 1 7.34 0.15 -4.45
N GLU A 2 7.65 1.12 -5.27
CA GLU A 2 6.86 1.67 -6.37
C GLU A 2 6.67 0.67 -7.50
N GLY A 3 5.46 0.49 -7.99
CA GLY A 3 5.19 -0.46 -9.07
C GLY A 3 3.72 -0.78 -9.24
N LYS A 4 3.42 -1.48 -10.32
CA LYS A 4 2.18 -2.23 -10.48
C LYS A 4 2.38 -3.61 -9.87
N TRP A 5 1.52 -3.92 -8.92
CA TRP A 5 1.53 -5.16 -8.15
C TRP A 5 0.26 -5.95 -8.44
N GLN A 6 0.35 -7.26 -8.33
CA GLN A 6 -0.77 -8.19 -8.37
C GLN A 6 -0.85 -8.94 -7.05
N ALA A 7 -2.01 -8.88 -6.41
CA ALA A 7 -2.37 -9.78 -5.33
C ALA A 7 -3.29 -10.87 -5.90
N LYS A 8 -3.00 -12.13 -5.57
CA LYS A 8 -3.91 -13.24 -5.86
C LYS A 8 -4.74 -13.50 -4.60
N ALA A 9 -6.05 -13.28 -4.68
CA ALA A 9 -6.99 -13.62 -3.62
C ALA A 9 -7.96 -14.64 -4.20
N GLU A 10 -7.86 -15.89 -3.73
CA GLU A 10 -8.67 -17.02 -4.20
C GLU A 10 -8.70 -17.11 -5.74
N ASP A 11 -9.78 -16.66 -6.38
CA ASP A 11 -10.03 -16.68 -7.82
C ASP A 11 -9.90 -15.31 -8.51
N GLU A 12 -9.57 -14.24 -7.78
CA GLU A 12 -9.43 -12.88 -8.32
C GLU A 12 -7.97 -12.39 -8.31
N ILE A 13 -7.53 -11.83 -9.43
CA ILE A 13 -6.27 -11.07 -9.51
C ILE A 13 -6.59 -9.59 -9.32
N ARG A 14 -6.15 -9.03 -8.19
CA ARG A 14 -6.29 -7.60 -7.91
C ARG A 14 -5.02 -6.86 -8.29
N HIS A 15 -5.18 -5.78 -9.04
CA HIS A 15 -4.08 -4.90 -9.41
C HIS A 15 -3.98 -3.73 -8.43
N ILE A 16 -2.75 -3.46 -8.01
CA ILE A 16 -2.43 -2.42 -7.05
C ILE A 16 -1.35 -1.54 -7.66
N ILE A 17 -1.59 -0.24 -7.75
CA ILE A 17 -0.59 0.72 -8.23
C ILE A 17 -0.01 1.43 -7.02
N VAL A 18 1.28 1.30 -6.77
CA VAL A 18 2.00 1.99 -5.69
C VAL A 18 2.93 3.03 -6.30
N ARG A 19 2.71 4.31 -6.00
CA ARG A 19 3.37 5.45 -6.66
C ARG A 19 4.31 6.19 -5.72
N SER A 20 5.31 6.86 -6.28
CA SER A 20 6.33 7.61 -5.54
C SER A 20 5.81 8.87 -4.82
N ASP A 21 4.60 9.34 -5.14
CA ASP A 21 3.93 10.47 -4.49
C ASP A 21 3.22 10.07 -3.17
N SER A 22 3.57 8.91 -2.61
CA SER A 22 2.91 8.30 -1.44
C SER A 22 1.44 7.94 -1.66
N SER A 23 0.96 7.85 -2.91
CA SER A 23 -0.35 7.30 -3.21
C SER A 23 -0.27 5.83 -3.63
N ALA A 24 -1.30 5.07 -3.28
CA ALA A 24 -1.57 3.76 -3.83
C ALA A 24 -3.01 3.69 -4.35
N GLN A 25 -3.28 2.78 -5.29
CA GLN A 25 -4.62 2.61 -5.85
C GLN A 25 -4.98 1.15 -6.02
N PHE A 26 -6.18 0.80 -5.57
CA PHE A 26 -6.78 -0.53 -5.57
C PHE A 26 -8.12 -0.44 -6.31
N GLY A 27 -8.15 -0.77 -7.60
CA GLY A 27 -9.30 -0.43 -8.45
C GLY A 27 -9.58 1.08 -8.41
N ASP A 28 -10.75 1.49 -7.92
CA ASP A 28 -11.14 2.90 -7.80
C ASP A 28 -10.79 3.53 -6.45
N GLN A 29 -10.33 2.75 -5.47
CA GLN A 29 -9.95 3.26 -4.15
C GLN A 29 -8.52 3.80 -4.15
N VAL A 30 -8.36 5.01 -3.62
CA VAL A 30 -7.05 5.66 -3.43
C VAL A 30 -6.66 5.59 -1.96
N ALA A 31 -5.44 5.16 -1.71
CA ALA A 31 -4.83 5.11 -0.40
C ALA A 31 -3.63 6.05 -0.33
N ARG A 32 -3.29 6.48 0.87
CA ARG A 32 -1.96 7.02 1.17
C ARG A 32 -1.13 5.92 1.83
N TRP A 33 0.17 5.88 1.53
CA TRP A 33 1.09 4.95 2.15
C TRP A 33 2.40 5.60 2.57
N ARG A 34 3.07 5.00 3.56
CA ARG A 34 4.48 5.26 3.89
C ARG A 34 5.15 3.98 4.39
N VAL A 35 6.44 3.85 4.15
CA VAL A 35 7.26 2.76 4.72
C VAL A 35 8.04 3.32 5.90
N VAL A 36 8.01 2.61 7.03
CA VAL A 36 8.78 2.95 8.23
C VAL A 36 9.44 1.67 8.75
N GLY A 37 10.77 1.58 8.64
CA GLY A 37 11.49 0.36 8.94
C GLY A 37 11.03 -0.80 8.04
N ASP A 38 10.57 -1.88 8.66
CA ASP A 38 9.99 -3.06 8.03
C ASP A 38 8.45 -3.02 8.03
N SER A 39 7.84 -1.86 8.23
CA SER A 39 6.38 -1.71 8.31
C SER A 39 5.83 -0.81 7.20
N LEU A 40 4.70 -1.21 6.61
CA LEU A 40 3.89 -0.43 5.69
C LEU A 40 2.71 0.16 6.44
N TRP A 41 2.66 1.49 6.45
CA TRP A 41 1.54 2.26 6.97
C TRP A 41 0.64 2.64 5.80
N LEU A 42 -0.66 2.41 5.93
CA LEU A 42 -1.64 2.67 4.88
C LEU A 42 -2.91 3.27 5.47
N THR A 43 -3.46 4.27 4.81
CA THR A 43 -4.78 4.81 5.15
C THR A 43 -5.61 4.97 3.89
N LEU A 44 -6.92 4.78 4.01
CA LEU A 44 -7.90 5.03 2.97
C LEU A 44 -8.53 6.41 3.19
N GLY A 45 -9.65 6.69 2.51
CA GLY A 45 -10.34 7.97 2.60
C GLY A 45 -10.92 8.33 3.98
N ASP A 46 -10.84 7.44 4.97
CA ASP A 46 -11.31 7.65 6.34
C ASP A 46 -10.24 8.25 7.27
N GLY A 47 -8.97 8.27 6.85
CA GLY A 47 -7.86 8.80 7.63
C GLY A 47 -7.37 7.89 8.76
N VAL A 48 -7.91 6.68 8.89
CA VAL A 48 -7.44 5.69 9.88
C VAL A 48 -6.22 4.98 9.31
N TRP A 49 -5.11 4.97 10.04
CA TRP A 49 -3.88 4.31 9.63
C TRP A 49 -3.84 2.86 10.08
N GLN A 50 -3.77 1.95 9.10
CA GLN A 50 -3.45 0.55 9.29
C GLN A 50 -1.95 0.35 9.15
N VAL A 51 -1.40 -0.53 9.98
CA VAL A 51 0.04 -0.84 10.01
C VAL A 51 0.23 -2.33 9.72
N TYR A 52 1.01 -2.61 8.69
CA TYR A 52 1.35 -3.96 8.25
C TYR A 52 2.85 -4.18 8.41
N GLY A 53 3.27 -5.35 8.87
CA GLY A 53 4.63 -5.81 8.64
C GLY A 53 4.84 -6.06 7.14
N MET A 54 6.02 -5.73 6.61
CA MET A 54 6.34 -5.91 5.20
C MET A 54 7.70 -6.57 4.98
N LYS A 55 7.75 -7.45 3.99
CA LYS A 55 9.00 -8.03 3.47
C LYS A 55 9.04 -7.84 1.97
N LEU A 56 10.08 -7.16 1.48
CA LEU A 56 10.28 -6.92 0.05
C LEU A 56 11.50 -7.69 -0.46
N GLU A 57 11.27 -8.62 -1.39
CA GLU A 57 12.28 -9.48 -2.00
C GLU A 57 12.14 -9.42 -3.53
N GLY A 58 12.90 -8.52 -4.17
CA GLY A 58 12.85 -8.35 -5.62
C GLY A 58 11.46 -7.96 -6.15
N ASP A 59 10.82 -8.88 -6.87
CA ASP A 59 9.47 -8.73 -7.41
C ASP A 59 8.37 -9.24 -6.47
N LYS A 60 8.69 -9.63 -5.23
CA LYS A 60 7.71 -10.12 -4.24
C LYS A 60 7.62 -9.20 -3.04
N LEU A 61 6.40 -8.82 -2.66
CA LEU A 61 6.10 -8.07 -1.45
C LEU A 61 5.16 -8.91 -0.59
N THR A 62 5.59 -9.31 0.59
CA THR A 62 4.72 -9.97 1.58
C THR A 62 4.30 -8.95 2.62
N LEU A 63 2.99 -8.87 2.88
CA LEU A 63 2.39 -8.08 3.95
C LEU A 63 1.78 -9.00 5.00
N SER A 64 1.85 -8.63 6.27
CA SER A 64 1.35 -9.42 7.40
C SER A 64 0.87 -8.55 8.55
N GLY A 65 -0.03 -9.08 9.39
CA GLY A 65 -0.60 -8.35 10.53
C GLY A 65 -1.64 -7.33 10.10
N GLY A 66 -1.84 -6.29 10.91
CA GLY A 66 -2.91 -5.31 10.70
C GLY A 66 -4.28 -5.98 10.77
N ASP A 67 -5.10 -5.77 9.75
CA ASP A 67 -6.41 -6.39 9.56
C ASP A 67 -6.37 -7.68 8.71
N LEU A 68 -5.18 -8.19 8.34
CA LEU A 68 -5.05 -9.41 7.55
C LEU A 68 -5.15 -10.66 8.45
N GLU A 69 -6.07 -11.58 8.12
CA GLU A 69 -6.15 -12.89 8.79
C GLU A 69 -4.90 -13.75 8.55
N LYS A 70 -4.29 -13.63 7.35
CA LYS A 70 -3.08 -14.35 6.94
C LYS A 70 -2.19 -13.44 6.11
N PRO A 71 -0.87 -13.66 6.09
CA PRO A 71 0.02 -12.89 5.23
C PRO A 71 -0.39 -12.97 3.76
N VAL A 72 -0.34 -11.83 3.07
CA VAL A 72 -0.64 -11.71 1.64
C VAL A 72 0.65 -11.45 0.88
N THR A 73 0.86 -12.14 -0.24
CA THR A 73 2.01 -11.89 -1.11
C THR A 73 1.57 -11.29 -2.44
N LEU A 74 2.16 -10.16 -2.78
CA LEU A 74 1.99 -9.44 -4.02
C LEU A 74 3.18 -9.69 -4.94
N ARG A 75 2.92 -9.78 -6.24
CA ARG A 75 3.95 -9.85 -7.27
C ARG A 75 4.01 -8.59 -8.10
N ARG A 76 5.20 -8.02 -8.29
CA ARG A 76 5.42 -6.85 -9.14
C ARG A 76 5.34 -7.30 -10.60
N VAL A 77 4.48 -6.64 -11.37
CA VAL A 77 4.25 -6.96 -12.79
C VAL A 77 4.57 -5.80 -13.73
N GLY A 78 5.06 -4.68 -13.20
CA GLY A 78 5.50 -3.56 -14.02
C GLY A 78 5.72 -2.28 -13.23
N PRO A 79 6.05 -1.18 -13.93
CA PRO A 79 6.12 0.14 -13.31
C PRO A 79 4.73 0.62 -12.88
N ALA A 80 4.70 1.55 -11.93
CA ALA A 80 3.46 2.22 -11.54
C ALA A 80 2.99 3.16 -12.66
N THR A 81 1.69 3.19 -12.92
CA THR A 81 1.09 4.24 -13.76
C THR A 81 0.95 5.52 -12.94
N ALA A 82 1.01 6.69 -13.60
CA ALA A 82 0.76 7.97 -12.92
C ALA A 82 -0.66 8.02 -12.34
N ARG A 83 -0.84 8.79 -11.26
CA ARG A 83 -2.17 9.09 -10.70
C ARG A 83 -2.80 10.17 -11.58
N ALA A 84 -4.09 10.06 -11.87
CA ALA A 84 -4.82 11.17 -12.47
C ALA A 84 -4.92 12.32 -11.46
N ASP A 85 -4.68 13.56 -11.88
CA ASP A 85 -4.65 14.71 -10.97
C ASP A 85 -5.96 14.91 -10.19
N SER A 86 -7.09 14.47 -10.76
CA SER A 86 -8.42 14.50 -10.15
C SER A 86 -8.60 13.56 -8.95
N LEU A 87 -7.74 12.55 -8.78
CA LEU A 87 -7.87 11.57 -7.70
C LEU A 87 -7.25 12.10 -6.41
N ALA A 88 -8.06 12.52 -5.44
CA ALA A 88 -7.54 12.98 -4.16
C ALA A 88 -6.77 11.86 -3.42
N ILE A 89 -5.62 12.21 -2.84
CA ILE A 89 -4.86 11.34 -1.93
C ILE A 89 -5.32 11.64 -0.51
N PRO A 90 -5.56 10.64 0.36
CA PRO A 90 -5.77 10.89 1.78
C PRO A 90 -4.69 11.78 2.39
N PRO A 91 -5.00 12.61 3.40
CA PRO A 91 -4.02 13.49 4.05
C PRO A 91 -2.88 12.68 4.70
N PRO A 92 -1.67 13.25 4.83
CA PRO A 92 -0.62 12.63 5.63
C PRO A 92 -1.03 12.60 7.11
N PRO A 93 -0.45 11.71 7.93
CA PRO A 93 -0.68 11.76 9.37
C PRO A 93 -0.10 13.08 9.93
N PRO A 94 -0.60 13.57 11.08
CA PRO A 94 0.01 14.70 11.77
C PRO A 94 1.51 14.47 12.00
N PRO A 95 2.35 15.52 11.94
CA PRO A 95 3.82 15.39 12.08
C PRO A 95 4.27 14.71 13.40
N THR A 96 3.41 14.75 14.42
CA THR A 96 3.66 14.15 15.74
C THR A 96 3.36 12.66 15.80
N GLU A 97 2.71 12.09 14.79
CA GLU A 97 2.33 10.67 14.76
C GLU A 97 3.50 9.80 14.28
N ARG A 98 4.19 9.20 15.25
CA ARG A 98 5.32 8.30 15.04
C ARG A 98 4.87 6.88 14.78
N ALA A 99 5.73 6.12 14.10
CA ALA A 99 5.41 4.73 13.77
C ALA A 99 5.54 3.75 14.94
N TRP A 100 6.19 4.19 16.01
CA TRP A 100 6.45 3.46 17.25
C TRP A 100 6.80 4.50 18.33
N ASP A 101 6.29 4.31 19.54
CA ASP A 101 6.79 4.93 20.77
C ASP A 101 7.82 3.98 21.43
#